data_AF-A0A7V9FSA6-F1
#
_entry.id   AF-A0A7V9FSA6-F1
#
_cell.length_a   1.000
_cell.length_b   1.000
_cell.length_c   1.000
_cell.angle_alpha   90.00
_cell.angle_beta   90.00
_cell.angle_gamma   90.00
#
_symmetry.space_group_name_H-M   'P 1'
#
loop_
_entity.id
_entity.type
_entity.pdbx_description
1 polymer ?
#
loop_
_entity_poly.entity_id
_entity_poly.type
_entity_poly.pdbx_seq_one_letter_code
_entity_poly.pdbx_strand_id
1 'polypeptide(L)'
;VQPSIDRPAGSVAAVAGRVLPAVVSLEFRVGDQGGFGSGVVIDGHGYLLTNNHVVAPAADVPHATLEAVFSDGARLPARIVGRDPKTDLAVVKVEVANPTVAQLGRSSTLKPGDPVIAIGSPLGLAGTVTSGIVSAVDRPVRLEADGGNGNAVIDAIQTDAAINPGNSGGALVDGAGAVVGINTAIRTLGAVEGGGSIGLGFAIPIDTARTIAQELIRTGHYQHADLGVNAASVTDGKSDGARVQNVQQGSAAAEAGILENDVITKVGNRTVGTADALTVAVRERAIGERVPISLVRDGRPLVVTVTLKSD
;
A
#
# COMPACT_ATOMS: atom_id res chain seq x y z
N VAL A 1 19.69 -3.45 -43.12
CA VAL A 1 18.77 -2.53 -42.41
C VAL A 1 18.16 -3.33 -41.27
N GLN A 2 18.57 -3.10 -40.02
CA GLN A 2 17.91 -3.76 -38.89
C GLN A 2 16.51 -3.16 -38.76
N PRO A 3 15.44 -3.98 -38.64
CA PRO A 3 14.10 -3.44 -38.48
C PRO A 3 14.07 -2.68 -37.15
N SER A 4 13.86 -1.37 -37.23
CA SER A 4 13.64 -0.53 -36.07
C SER A 4 12.36 -1.00 -35.38
N ILE A 5 12.47 -1.40 -34.12
CA ILE A 5 11.28 -1.62 -33.27
C ILE A 5 10.53 -0.29 -33.21
N ASP A 6 9.32 -0.25 -33.73
CA ASP A 6 8.45 0.92 -33.64
C ASP A 6 8.02 1.12 -32.18
N ARG A 7 8.18 2.34 -31.68
CA ARG A 7 7.84 2.73 -30.30
C ARG A 7 6.93 3.96 -30.37
N PRO A 8 5.67 3.79 -30.79
CA PRO A 8 4.77 4.91 -30.94
C PRO A 8 4.56 5.61 -29.59
N ALA A 9 4.22 6.90 -29.65
CA ALA A 9 3.84 7.67 -28.47
C ALA A 9 2.68 6.96 -27.75
N GLY A 10 2.78 6.84 -26.42
CA GLY A 10 1.80 6.12 -25.60
C GLY A 10 1.99 4.60 -25.53
N SER A 11 2.96 4.02 -26.26
CA SER A 11 3.34 2.62 -26.04
C SER A 11 3.90 2.38 -24.63
N VAL A 12 3.79 1.15 -24.13
CA VAL A 12 4.37 0.73 -22.83
C VAL A 12 5.84 1.11 -22.75
N ALA A 13 6.61 0.89 -23.82
CA ALA A 13 8.03 1.26 -23.87
C ALA A 13 8.24 2.77 -23.75
N ALA A 14 7.40 3.59 -24.39
CA ALA A 14 7.48 5.04 -24.30
C ALA A 14 7.08 5.56 -22.91
N VAL A 15 6.08 4.96 -22.26
CA VAL A 15 5.70 5.30 -20.88
C VAL A 15 6.80 4.89 -19.91
N ALA A 16 7.28 3.66 -19.98
CA ALA A 16 8.36 3.16 -19.14
C ALA A 16 9.62 4.03 -19.27
N GLY A 17 10.02 4.42 -20.48
CA GLY A 17 11.17 5.29 -20.69
C GLY A 17 11.08 6.66 -19.99
N ARG A 18 9.86 7.18 -19.76
CA ARG A 18 9.65 8.43 -19.00
C ARG A 18 9.64 8.22 -17.50
N VAL A 19 9.13 7.08 -17.03
CA VAL A 19 8.90 6.82 -15.60
C VAL A 19 10.12 6.19 -14.92
N LEU A 20 10.86 5.33 -15.62
CA LEU A 20 12.01 4.59 -15.08
C LEU A 20 13.02 5.46 -14.32
N PRO A 21 13.39 6.68 -14.77
CA PRO A 21 14.31 7.52 -14.02
C PRO A 21 13.82 7.99 -12.65
N ALA A 22 12.51 7.92 -12.38
CA ALA A 22 11.91 8.23 -11.10
C ALA A 22 11.70 6.99 -10.20
N VAL A 23 12.02 5.79 -10.69
CA VAL A 23 11.94 4.53 -9.93
C VAL A 23 13.34 4.06 -9.59
N VAL A 24 13.57 3.80 -8.31
CA VAL A 24 14.91 3.61 -7.72
C VAL A 24 14.95 2.25 -7.03
N SER A 25 16.08 1.54 -7.11
CA SER A 25 16.29 0.33 -6.30
C SER A 25 16.62 0.74 -4.87
N LEU A 26 15.97 0.14 -3.89
CA LEU A 26 16.34 0.28 -2.48
C LEU A 26 16.99 -1.01 -2.02
N GLU A 27 18.24 -0.93 -1.58
CA GLU A 27 19.00 -2.07 -1.10
C GLU A 27 19.34 -1.89 0.36
N PHE A 28 19.08 -2.90 1.19
CA PHE A 28 19.48 -2.90 2.59
C PHE A 28 20.48 -4.01 2.90
N ARG A 29 21.32 -3.78 3.90
CA ARG A 29 22.19 -4.81 4.49
C ARG A 29 22.15 -4.75 6.01
N VAL A 30 22.07 -5.92 6.62
CA VAL A 30 22.08 -6.15 8.07
C VAL A 30 23.02 -7.33 8.35
N GLY A 31 24.27 -7.02 8.73
CA GLY A 31 25.33 -8.03 8.80
C GLY A 31 25.55 -8.68 7.42
N ASP A 32 25.46 -10.01 7.36
CA ASP A 32 25.58 -10.78 6.12
C ASP A 32 24.27 -10.94 5.34
N GLN A 33 23.15 -10.50 5.92
CA GLN A 33 21.84 -10.54 5.27
C GLN A 33 21.62 -9.26 4.46
N GLY A 34 21.09 -9.41 3.26
CA GLY A 34 20.72 -8.29 2.40
C GLY A 34 19.39 -8.54 1.73
N GLY A 35 18.73 -7.45 1.36
CA GLY A 35 17.48 -7.50 0.61
C GLY A 35 17.32 -6.26 -0.25
N PHE A 36 16.32 -6.29 -1.11
CA PHE A 36 16.06 -5.21 -2.04
C PHE A 36 14.56 -5.03 -2.29
N GLY A 37 14.22 -3.83 -2.71
CA GLY A 37 12.92 -3.46 -3.22
C GLY A 37 13.07 -2.27 -4.16
N SER A 38 11.96 -1.60 -4.40
CA SER A 38 11.90 -0.38 -5.21
C SER A 38 11.42 0.79 -4.38
N GLY A 39 11.67 2.01 -4.86
CA GLY A 39 11.07 3.24 -4.38
C GLY A 39 10.75 4.16 -5.54
N VAL A 40 9.83 5.09 -5.32
CA VAL A 40 9.43 6.09 -6.31
C VAL A 40 9.82 7.47 -5.79
N VAL A 41 10.59 8.24 -6.55
CA VAL A 41 10.91 9.63 -6.21
C VAL A 41 9.63 10.47 -6.33
N ILE A 42 9.17 11.03 -5.22
CA ILE A 42 7.92 11.81 -5.15
C ILE A 42 8.15 13.31 -4.95
N ASP A 43 9.39 13.72 -4.68
CA ASP A 43 9.73 15.12 -4.41
C ASP A 43 11.15 15.49 -4.87
N GLY A 44 11.33 16.74 -5.30
CA GLY A 44 12.59 17.27 -5.83
C GLY A 44 13.72 17.38 -4.80
N HIS A 45 13.40 17.36 -3.51
CA HIS A 45 14.40 17.28 -2.43
C HIS A 45 14.90 15.85 -2.19
N GLY A 46 14.44 14.85 -2.96
CA GLY A 46 14.93 13.48 -2.86
C GLY A 46 14.15 12.62 -1.86
N TYR A 47 12.86 12.87 -1.67
CA TYR A 47 11.98 11.96 -0.94
C TYR A 47 11.47 10.85 -1.86
N LEU A 48 11.64 9.61 -1.40
CA LEU A 48 11.22 8.40 -2.06
C LEU A 48 10.10 7.74 -1.24
N LEU A 49 9.03 7.34 -1.92
CA LEU A 49 7.96 6.52 -1.37
C LEU A 49 8.24 5.05 -1.67
N THR A 50 8.06 4.18 -0.69
CA THR A 50 8.25 2.73 -0.82
C THR A 50 7.31 1.99 0.13
N ASN A 51 7.36 0.66 0.14
CA ASN A 51 6.68 -0.12 1.16
C ASN A 51 7.46 -0.15 2.48
N ASN A 52 6.75 -0.26 3.61
CA ASN A 52 7.39 -0.42 4.91
C ASN A 52 8.22 -1.71 4.96
N HIS A 53 7.72 -2.83 4.43
CA HIS A 53 8.45 -4.10 4.47
C HIS A 53 9.79 -4.08 3.71
N VAL A 54 9.99 -3.16 2.76
CA VAL A 54 11.26 -2.99 2.03
C VAL A 54 12.35 -2.43 2.95
N VAL A 55 11.98 -1.54 3.88
CA VAL A 55 12.94 -0.83 4.74
C VAL A 55 12.93 -1.32 6.18
N ALA A 56 11.86 -2.00 6.61
CA ALA A 56 11.68 -2.49 7.98
C ALA A 56 12.83 -3.38 8.48
N PRO A 57 13.43 -4.29 7.67
CA PRO A 57 14.54 -5.12 8.14
C PRO A 57 15.78 -4.33 8.59
N ALA A 58 16.01 -3.16 8.00
CA ALA A 58 17.10 -2.26 8.37
C ALA A 58 16.66 -1.14 9.34
N ALA A 59 15.37 -1.06 9.66
CA ALA A 59 14.88 -0.08 10.60
C ALA A 59 15.31 -0.46 12.03
N ASP A 60 15.89 0.50 12.74
CA ASP A 60 16.26 0.37 14.16
C ASP A 60 17.33 -0.70 14.46
N VAL A 61 18.03 -1.20 13.43
CA VAL A 61 19.13 -2.16 13.57
C VAL A 61 20.49 -1.44 13.52
N PRO A 62 21.34 -1.56 14.56
CA PRO A 62 22.67 -0.97 14.55
C PRO A 62 23.50 -1.43 13.36
N HIS A 63 24.21 -0.49 12.72
CA HIS A 63 25.07 -0.74 11.57
C HIS A 63 24.36 -1.27 10.31
N ALA A 64 23.02 -1.27 10.28
CA ALA A 64 22.30 -1.53 9.04
C ALA A 64 22.53 -0.39 8.04
N THR A 65 22.66 -0.72 6.76
CA THR A 65 22.79 0.26 5.68
C THR A 65 21.56 0.19 4.78
N LEU A 66 21.15 1.35 4.27
CA LEU A 66 20.13 1.48 3.24
C LEU A 66 20.72 2.36 2.12
N GLU A 67 20.70 1.88 0.89
CA GLU A 67 21.18 2.58 -0.29
C GLU A 67 20.09 2.69 -1.35
N ALA A 68 20.12 3.79 -2.08
CA ALA A 68 19.30 4.04 -3.26
C ALA A 68 20.18 3.91 -4.51
N VAL A 69 19.79 3.02 -5.43
CA VAL A 69 20.46 2.80 -6.73
C VAL A 69 19.57 3.35 -7.84
N PHE A 70 20.00 4.45 -8.46
CA PHE A 70 19.27 5.14 -9.52
C PHE A 70 19.47 4.47 -10.88
N SER A 71 18.61 4.81 -11.85
CA SER A 71 18.63 4.22 -13.20
C SER A 71 19.92 4.49 -14.00
N ASP A 72 20.69 5.50 -13.61
CA ASP A 72 22.00 5.83 -14.18
C ASP A 72 23.16 5.07 -13.50
N GLY A 73 22.86 4.23 -12.50
CA GLY A 73 23.82 3.48 -11.71
C GLY A 73 24.36 4.22 -10.49
N ALA A 74 23.95 5.47 -10.24
CA ALA A 74 24.37 6.20 -9.05
C ALA A 74 23.87 5.51 -7.78
N ARG A 75 24.78 5.30 -6.82
CA ARG A 75 24.49 4.75 -5.49
C ARG A 75 24.61 5.84 -4.45
N LEU A 76 23.55 6.07 -3.69
CA LEU A 76 23.50 7.10 -2.67
C LEU A 76 22.97 6.53 -1.34
N PRO A 77 23.55 6.93 -0.19
CA PRO A 77 22.98 6.57 1.10
C PRO A 77 21.55 7.08 1.25
N ALA A 78 20.70 6.23 1.81
CA ALA A 78 19.29 6.49 2.06
C ALA A 78 19.01 6.46 3.56
N ARG A 79 18.18 7.39 4.05
CA ARG A 79 17.71 7.42 5.44
C ARG A 79 16.20 7.25 5.50
N ILE A 80 15.72 6.42 6.42
CA ILE A 80 14.29 6.32 6.70
C ILE A 80 13.83 7.62 7.36
N VAL A 81 12.81 8.25 6.79
CA VAL A 81 12.20 9.49 7.32
C VAL A 81 11.07 9.15 8.28
N GLY A 82 10.24 8.19 7.89
CA GLY A 82 9.09 7.71 8.66
C GLY A 82 8.51 6.45 8.04
N ARG A 83 7.77 5.70 8.84
CA ARG A 83 7.14 4.44 8.45
C ARG A 83 5.71 4.39 8.95
N ASP A 84 4.85 3.79 8.16
CA ASP A 84 3.49 3.39 8.51
C ASP A 84 3.33 1.88 8.27
N PRO A 85 3.58 1.05 9.30
CA PRO A 85 3.41 -0.40 9.20
C PRO A 85 1.96 -0.83 8.95
N LYS A 86 0.96 0.00 9.30
CA LYS A 86 -0.46 -0.37 9.19
C LYS A 86 -0.96 -0.36 7.74
N THR A 87 -0.36 0.47 6.90
CA THR A 87 -0.64 0.54 5.45
C THR A 87 0.52 0.07 4.60
N ASP A 88 1.58 -0.45 5.22
CA ASP A 88 2.80 -0.90 4.54
C ASP A 88 3.45 0.19 3.67
N LEU A 89 3.57 1.42 4.20
CA LEU A 89 4.24 2.53 3.52
C LEU A 89 5.42 3.05 4.32
N ALA A 90 6.44 3.54 3.62
CA ALA A 90 7.54 4.27 4.23
C ALA A 90 8.03 5.39 3.31
N VAL A 91 8.62 6.41 3.93
CA VAL A 91 9.34 7.46 3.21
C VAL A 91 10.82 7.36 3.53
N VAL A 92 11.62 7.42 2.48
CA VAL A 92 13.08 7.46 2.53
C VAL A 92 13.56 8.79 1.96
N LYS A 93 14.67 9.32 2.50
CA LYS A 93 15.34 10.52 1.98
C LYS A 93 16.71 10.16 1.45
N VAL A 94 17.04 10.72 0.29
CA VAL A 94 18.34 10.63 -0.36
C VAL A 94 18.84 12.04 -0.68
N GLU A 95 20.14 12.27 -0.53
CA GLU A 95 20.79 13.52 -0.97
C GLU A 95 21.20 13.40 -2.45
N VAL A 96 20.23 13.63 -3.34
CA VAL A 96 20.38 13.54 -4.81
C VAL A 96 20.18 14.92 -5.46
N ALA A 97 21.03 15.27 -6.42
CA ALA A 97 20.92 16.53 -7.16
C ALA A 97 20.00 16.36 -8.37
N ASN A 98 19.01 17.24 -8.51
CA ASN A 98 18.07 17.30 -9.65
C ASN A 98 17.43 15.93 -9.99
N PRO A 99 16.80 15.23 -9.02
CA PRO A 99 16.21 13.93 -9.30
C PRO A 99 15.05 14.05 -10.28
N THR A 100 14.81 13.01 -11.08
CA THR A 100 13.56 12.90 -11.83
C THR A 100 12.44 12.56 -10.86
N VAL A 101 11.43 13.43 -10.79
CA VAL A 101 10.28 13.25 -9.89
C VAL A 101 9.13 12.61 -10.66
N ALA A 102 8.52 11.57 -10.08
CA ALA A 102 7.37 10.93 -10.67
C ALA A 102 6.14 11.86 -10.66
N GLN A 103 5.39 11.87 -11.76
CA GLN A 103 4.10 12.52 -11.79
C GLN A 103 3.09 11.68 -11.01
N LEU A 104 2.46 12.24 -9.98
CA LEU A 104 1.44 11.52 -9.22
C LEU A 104 0.04 11.77 -9.84
N GLY A 105 -0.66 10.69 -10.17
CA GLY A 105 -2.00 10.69 -10.75
C GLY A 105 -3.09 10.78 -9.69
N ARG A 106 -4.24 10.14 -9.95
CA ARG A 106 -5.35 9.96 -8.99
C ARG A 106 -5.83 8.52 -9.05
N SER A 107 -5.78 7.81 -7.94
CA SER A 107 -6.28 6.45 -7.85
C SER A 107 -7.81 6.39 -7.85
N SER A 108 -8.44 7.42 -7.28
CA SER A 108 -9.91 7.55 -7.18
C SER A 108 -10.64 7.62 -8.54
N THR A 109 -9.93 7.82 -9.64
CA THR A 109 -10.51 7.83 -11.00
C THR A 109 -10.38 6.50 -11.73
N LEU A 110 -9.63 5.55 -11.18
CA LEU A 110 -9.41 4.24 -11.80
C LEU A 110 -10.69 3.42 -11.86
N LYS A 111 -10.79 2.62 -12.91
CA LYS A 111 -11.86 1.64 -13.12
C LYS A 111 -11.27 0.30 -13.55
N PRO A 112 -11.93 -0.81 -13.21
CA PRO A 112 -11.58 -2.11 -13.79
C PRO A 112 -11.54 -2.03 -15.32
N GLY A 113 -10.47 -2.55 -15.91
CA GLY A 113 -10.17 -2.49 -17.34
C GLY A 113 -9.22 -1.37 -17.76
N ASP A 114 -8.95 -0.38 -16.91
CA ASP A 114 -7.96 0.67 -17.23
C ASP A 114 -6.56 0.06 -17.37
N PRO A 115 -5.80 0.41 -18.42
CA PRO A 115 -4.45 -0.13 -18.62
C PRO A 115 -3.48 0.44 -17.59
N VAL A 116 -2.67 -0.43 -17.02
CA VAL A 116 -1.63 -0.07 -16.05
C VAL A 116 -0.31 -0.75 -16.36
N ILE A 117 0.77 -0.10 -15.94
CA ILE A 117 2.14 -0.58 -16.09
C ILE A 117 2.77 -0.58 -14.70
N ALA A 118 3.25 -1.74 -14.26
CA ALA A 118 4.02 -1.86 -13.03
C ALA A 118 5.51 -1.77 -13.34
N ILE A 119 6.19 -0.90 -12.61
CA ILE A 119 7.60 -0.56 -12.79
C ILE A 119 8.31 -0.73 -11.46
N GLY A 120 9.35 -1.56 -11.45
CA GLY A 120 10.27 -1.74 -10.32
C GLY A 120 11.71 -1.71 -10.79
N SER A 121 12.66 -1.68 -9.85
CA SER A 121 14.09 -1.79 -10.11
C SER A 121 14.70 -2.87 -9.22
N PRO A 122 14.45 -4.17 -9.51
CA PRO A 122 15.09 -5.25 -8.77
C PRO A 122 16.61 -5.25 -8.98
N LEU A 123 17.37 -5.41 -7.89
CA LEU A 123 18.83 -5.64 -7.90
C LEU A 123 19.65 -4.55 -8.63
N GLY A 124 19.17 -3.31 -8.67
CA GLY A 124 19.80 -2.24 -9.44
C GLY A 124 19.91 -2.51 -10.95
N LEU A 125 19.26 -3.56 -11.47
CA LEU A 125 19.15 -3.80 -12.90
C LEU A 125 18.18 -2.78 -13.51
N ALA A 126 18.41 -2.41 -14.77
CA ALA A 126 17.66 -1.40 -15.49
C ALA A 126 16.17 -1.79 -15.63
N GLY A 127 15.37 -1.51 -14.60
CA GLY A 127 13.91 -1.51 -14.61
C GLY A 127 13.21 -2.80 -15.03
N THR A 128 12.47 -3.45 -14.13
CA THR A 128 11.46 -4.42 -14.56
C THR A 128 10.16 -3.71 -14.88
N VAL A 129 9.65 -3.93 -16.09
CA VAL A 129 8.39 -3.36 -16.57
C VAL A 129 7.43 -4.49 -16.91
N THR A 130 6.27 -4.50 -16.28
CA THR A 130 5.16 -5.42 -16.58
C THR A 130 3.92 -4.59 -16.87
N SER A 131 3.02 -5.10 -17.71
CA SER A 131 1.80 -4.39 -18.10
C SER A 131 0.60 -5.28 -17.88
N GLY A 132 -0.52 -4.66 -17.56
CA GLY A 132 -1.80 -5.32 -17.35
C GLY A 132 -2.92 -4.29 -17.31
N ILE A 133 -3.99 -4.63 -16.61
CA ILE A 133 -5.14 -3.76 -16.34
C ILE A 133 -5.41 -3.68 -14.85
N VAL A 134 -6.18 -2.68 -14.45
CA VAL A 134 -6.87 -2.71 -13.15
C VAL A 134 -7.90 -3.85 -13.19
N SER A 135 -7.75 -4.84 -12.33
CA SER A 135 -8.72 -5.93 -12.18
C SER A 135 -9.83 -5.58 -11.20
N ALA A 136 -9.50 -4.82 -10.15
CA ALA A 136 -10.45 -4.31 -9.15
C ALA A 136 -9.87 -3.07 -8.45
N VAL A 137 -10.75 -2.23 -7.94
CA VAL A 137 -10.44 -1.15 -6.98
C VAL A 137 -11.16 -1.46 -5.67
N ASP A 138 -10.81 -0.73 -4.62
CA ASP A 138 -11.43 -0.83 -3.29
C ASP A 138 -11.47 -2.26 -2.76
N ARG A 139 -10.33 -2.97 -2.87
CA ARG A 139 -10.17 -4.37 -2.46
C ARG A 139 -9.45 -4.44 -1.11
N PRO A 140 -10.15 -4.66 0.01
CA PRO A 140 -9.50 -4.91 1.28
C PRO A 140 -8.64 -6.17 1.21
N VAL A 141 -7.35 -6.01 1.45
CA VAL A 141 -6.39 -7.13 1.48
C VAL A 141 -5.48 -7.00 2.67
N ARG A 142 -5.34 -8.09 3.40
CA ARG A 142 -4.32 -8.27 4.41
C ARG A 142 -3.01 -8.67 3.75
N LEU A 143 -1.98 -7.86 3.96
CA LEU A 143 -0.62 -8.15 3.54
C LEU A 143 0.03 -9.00 4.64
N GLU A 144 0.55 -10.16 4.28
CA GLU A 144 1.41 -10.95 5.15
C GLU A 144 2.87 -10.60 4.83
N ALA A 145 3.56 -9.98 5.79
CA ALA A 145 5.00 -9.71 5.68
C ALA A 145 5.83 -10.90 6.18
N ASP A 146 6.98 -11.14 5.54
CA ASP A 146 7.97 -12.10 6.03
C ASP A 146 8.39 -11.73 7.46
N GLY A 147 8.34 -12.69 8.40
CA GLY A 147 8.77 -12.49 9.79
C GLY A 147 7.70 -12.01 10.78
N GLY A 148 6.41 -11.99 10.40
CA GLY A 148 5.29 -11.89 11.35
C GLY A 148 5.06 -10.52 11.98
N ASN A 149 5.78 -9.47 11.55
CA ASN A 149 5.79 -8.16 12.21
C ASN A 149 4.95 -7.08 11.50
N GLY A 150 3.86 -7.47 10.84
CA GLY A 150 2.89 -6.52 10.31
C GLY A 150 1.83 -7.18 9.45
N ASN A 151 0.62 -7.34 10.00
CA ASN A 151 -0.56 -7.62 9.19
C ASN A 151 -1.16 -6.29 8.71
N ALA A 152 -0.47 -5.62 7.78
CA ALA A 152 -1.02 -4.43 7.15
C ALA A 152 -2.33 -4.81 6.46
N VAL A 153 -3.33 -3.93 6.52
CA VAL A 153 -4.59 -4.11 5.79
C VAL A 153 -4.79 -2.86 4.98
N ILE A 154 -4.80 -3.03 3.67
CA ILE A 154 -4.88 -1.95 2.69
C ILE A 154 -6.15 -2.09 1.86
N ASP A 155 -6.62 -0.96 1.32
CA ASP A 155 -7.62 -0.97 0.26
C ASP A 155 -6.91 -0.96 -1.10
N ALA A 156 -6.64 -2.14 -1.61
CA ALA A 156 -5.73 -2.29 -2.75
C ALA A 156 -6.41 -1.96 -4.09
N ILE A 157 -5.61 -1.42 -5.00
CA ILE A 157 -5.83 -1.61 -6.44
C ILE A 157 -5.34 -3.02 -6.76
N GLN A 158 -6.19 -3.85 -7.35
CA GLN A 158 -5.81 -5.16 -7.87
C GLN A 158 -5.48 -5.04 -9.36
N THR A 159 -4.43 -5.73 -9.80
CA THR A 159 -4.00 -5.76 -11.21
C THR A 159 -3.52 -7.15 -11.61
N ASP A 160 -3.60 -7.47 -12.90
CA ASP A 160 -2.99 -8.66 -13.49
C ASP A 160 -1.58 -8.38 -14.04
N ALA A 161 -1.10 -7.12 -14.00
CA ALA A 161 0.30 -6.81 -14.24
C ALA A 161 1.17 -7.59 -13.25
N ALA A 162 2.16 -8.31 -13.75
CA ALA A 162 2.96 -9.19 -12.89
C ALA A 162 3.75 -8.39 -11.84
N ILE A 163 3.44 -8.62 -10.56
CA ILE A 163 4.17 -8.09 -9.41
C ILE A 163 4.93 -9.24 -8.75
N ASN A 164 6.26 -9.16 -8.76
CA ASN A 164 7.16 -10.15 -8.17
C ASN A 164 8.08 -9.45 -7.14
N PRO A 165 8.80 -10.21 -6.29
CA PRO A 165 9.84 -9.64 -5.42
C PRO A 165 10.77 -8.69 -6.19
N GLY A 166 11.01 -7.52 -5.61
CA GLY A 166 11.76 -6.43 -6.25
C GLY A 166 10.90 -5.34 -6.90
N ASN A 167 9.65 -5.64 -7.29
CA ASN A 167 8.70 -4.59 -7.71
C ASN A 167 8.04 -3.90 -6.51
N SER A 168 8.03 -4.51 -5.32
CA SER A 168 7.51 -3.89 -4.09
C SER A 168 8.11 -2.52 -3.85
N GLY A 169 7.27 -1.54 -3.55
CA GLY A 169 7.64 -0.14 -3.38
C GLY A 169 7.82 0.63 -4.69
N GLY A 170 7.74 -0.04 -5.84
CA GLY A 170 7.78 0.56 -7.17
C GLY A 170 6.45 1.17 -7.60
N ALA A 171 6.41 1.74 -8.80
CA ALA A 171 5.25 2.46 -9.29
C ALA A 171 4.28 1.54 -10.05
N LEU A 172 2.99 1.66 -9.75
CA LEU A 172 1.91 1.33 -10.69
C LEU A 172 1.51 2.62 -11.40
N VAL A 173 1.65 2.69 -12.72
CA VAL A 173 1.31 3.88 -13.50
C VAL A 173 0.18 3.62 -14.48
N ASP A 174 -0.60 4.66 -14.78
CA ASP A 174 -1.59 4.65 -15.85
C ASP A 174 -0.95 4.77 -17.25
N GLY A 175 -1.78 4.73 -18.30
CA GLY A 175 -1.32 4.89 -19.69
C GLY A 175 -0.66 6.24 -20.01
N ALA A 176 -0.82 7.27 -19.17
CA ALA A 176 -0.10 8.54 -19.30
C ALA A 176 1.29 8.49 -18.65
N GLY A 177 1.52 7.53 -17.75
CA GLY A 177 2.72 7.40 -16.94
C GLY A 177 2.62 8.10 -15.58
N ALA A 178 1.42 8.49 -15.16
CA ALA A 178 1.21 9.03 -13.83
C ALA A 178 1.06 7.89 -12.83
N VAL A 179 1.71 8.00 -11.67
CA VAL A 179 1.65 7.01 -10.59
C VAL A 179 0.25 6.99 -10.00
N VAL A 180 -0.41 5.84 -10.09
CA VAL A 180 -1.74 5.58 -9.52
C VAL A 180 -1.70 4.64 -8.33
N GLY A 181 -0.57 3.96 -8.09
CA GLY A 181 -0.36 3.21 -6.86
C GLY A 181 1.10 2.84 -6.62
N ILE A 182 1.36 2.29 -5.44
CA ILE A 182 2.66 1.73 -5.03
C ILE A 182 2.52 0.21 -4.99
N ASN A 183 3.26 -0.48 -5.85
CA ASN A 183 3.20 -1.95 -5.97
C ASN A 183 3.55 -2.60 -4.63
N THR A 184 2.76 -3.59 -4.22
CA THR A 184 3.07 -4.44 -3.06
C THR A 184 3.01 -5.90 -3.51
N ALA A 185 4.12 -6.63 -3.39
CA ALA A 185 4.10 -8.07 -3.60
C ALA A 185 3.37 -8.73 -2.43
N ILE A 186 2.33 -9.52 -2.73
CA ILE A 186 1.63 -10.28 -1.69
C ILE A 186 2.01 -11.75 -1.78
N ARG A 187 2.31 -12.36 -0.63
CA ARG A 187 2.18 -13.81 -0.44
C ARG A 187 0.74 -14.12 -0.03
N THR A 188 -0.22 -14.12 -0.94
CA THR A 188 -1.57 -14.60 -0.57
C THR A 188 -1.61 -16.12 -0.63
N LEU A 189 -2.13 -16.73 0.45
CA LEU A 189 -2.74 -18.06 0.56
C LEU A 189 -2.35 -19.05 -0.56
N GLY A 190 -1.21 -19.71 -0.39
CA GLY A 190 -0.77 -20.79 -1.29
C GLY A 190 0.44 -20.46 -2.16
N ALA A 191 1.07 -19.29 -1.98
CA ALA A 191 2.42 -19.04 -2.48
C ALA A 191 3.40 -19.99 -1.77
N VAL A 192 3.57 -21.17 -2.36
CA VAL A 192 4.69 -22.09 -2.11
C VAL A 192 5.96 -21.26 -2.15
N GLU A 193 6.90 -21.49 -1.22
CA GLU A 193 8.22 -20.87 -1.31
C GLU A 193 8.79 -21.07 -2.72
N GLY A 194 9.03 -19.96 -3.44
CA GLY A 194 9.47 -19.97 -4.84
C GLY A 194 8.38 -19.73 -5.90
N GLY A 195 7.13 -19.44 -5.52
CA GLY A 195 6.05 -19.11 -6.46
C GLY A 195 6.19 -17.72 -7.09
N GLY A 196 6.16 -17.64 -8.43
CA GLY A 196 6.07 -16.38 -9.17
C GLY A 196 4.63 -15.84 -9.27
N SER A 197 4.48 -14.64 -9.83
CA SER A 197 3.17 -14.01 -10.07
C SER A 197 2.21 -14.94 -10.81
N ILE A 198 1.01 -15.11 -10.27
CA ILE A 198 -0.12 -15.83 -10.87
C ILE A 198 -1.14 -14.88 -11.53
N GLY A 199 -0.76 -13.63 -11.79
CA GLY A 199 -1.68 -12.60 -12.29
C GLY A 199 -2.56 -11.98 -11.21
N LEU A 200 -2.15 -12.07 -9.94
CA LEU A 200 -2.78 -11.40 -8.80
C LEU A 200 -1.78 -10.45 -8.16
N GLY A 201 -1.68 -9.25 -8.72
CA GLY A 201 -0.88 -8.14 -8.22
C GLY A 201 -1.74 -7.14 -7.45
N PHE A 202 -1.11 -6.41 -6.52
CA PHE A 202 -1.77 -5.40 -5.71
C PHE A 202 -0.91 -4.16 -5.59
N ALA A 203 -1.56 -3.01 -5.45
CA ALA A 203 -0.90 -1.74 -5.20
C ALA A 203 -1.69 -0.90 -4.19
N ILE A 204 -0.97 -0.15 -3.36
CA ILE A 204 -1.54 0.82 -2.44
C ILE A 204 -1.94 2.06 -3.27
N PRO A 205 -3.20 2.53 -3.21
CA PRO A 205 -3.67 3.68 -3.98
C PRO A 205 -2.83 4.94 -3.73
N ILE A 206 -2.51 5.68 -4.80
CA ILE A 206 -1.65 6.87 -4.69
C ILE A 206 -2.28 8.00 -3.88
N ASP A 207 -3.61 8.11 -3.85
CA ASP A 207 -4.30 9.15 -3.08
C ASP A 207 -4.07 8.95 -1.56
N THR A 208 -4.16 7.70 -1.10
CA THR A 208 -3.81 7.28 0.26
C THR A 208 -2.32 7.45 0.53
N ALA A 209 -1.48 6.94 -0.38
CA ALA A 209 -0.04 6.93 -0.18
C ALA A 209 0.56 8.34 -0.16
N ARG A 210 0.02 9.28 -0.95
CA ARG A 210 0.42 10.69 -0.95
C ARG A 210 0.14 11.35 0.40
N THR A 211 -1.05 11.13 0.96
CA THR A 211 -1.46 11.72 2.24
C THR A 211 -0.54 11.24 3.37
N ILE A 212 -0.30 9.93 3.43
CA ILE A 212 0.59 9.32 4.43
C ILE A 212 2.03 9.81 4.23
N ALA A 213 2.54 9.84 2.98
CA ALA A 213 3.89 10.29 2.70
C ALA A 213 4.14 11.74 3.15
N GLN A 214 3.20 12.66 2.89
CA GLN A 214 3.32 14.05 3.31
C GLN A 214 3.44 14.20 4.83
N GLU A 215 2.64 13.43 5.57
CA GLU A 215 2.66 13.46 7.03
C GLU A 215 3.92 12.79 7.57
N LEU A 216 4.33 11.63 7.03
CA LEU A 216 5.60 10.99 7.38
C LEU A 216 6.81 11.92 7.14
N ILE A 217 6.79 12.72 6.06
CA ILE A 217 7.82 13.73 5.80
C ILE A 217 7.85 14.80 6.90
N ARG A 218 6.67 15.21 7.38
CA ARG A 218 6.50 16.31 8.34
C ARG A 218 6.83 15.90 9.78
N THR A 219 6.40 14.71 10.19
CA THR A 219 6.41 14.29 11.60
C THR A 219 7.22 13.01 11.85
N GLY A 220 7.49 12.22 10.81
CA GLY A 220 8.07 10.88 10.92
C GLY A 220 7.07 9.78 11.28
N HIS A 221 5.81 10.10 11.55
CA HIS A 221 4.78 9.14 12.00
C HIS A 221 3.39 9.49 11.45
N TYR A 222 2.56 8.47 11.24
CA TYR A 222 1.17 8.64 10.80
C TYR A 222 0.24 7.97 11.82
N GLN A 223 -0.85 8.65 12.17
CA GLN A 223 -1.90 8.13 13.05
C GLN A 223 -3.14 7.81 12.22
N HIS A 224 -3.80 6.71 12.57
CA HIS A 224 -5.01 6.27 11.90
C HIS A 224 -6.23 6.49 12.78
N ALA A 225 -7.39 6.67 12.15
CA ALA A 225 -8.63 6.52 12.86
C ALA A 225 -8.79 5.07 13.33
N ASP A 226 -9.28 4.90 14.56
CA ASP A 226 -9.52 3.62 15.20
C ASP A 226 -10.91 3.55 15.85
N LEU A 227 -11.48 2.36 15.75
CA LEU A 227 -12.75 1.99 16.37
C LEU A 227 -12.51 1.31 17.73
N GLY A 228 -11.37 0.65 17.91
CA GLY A 228 -10.99 -0.10 19.10
C GLY A 228 -11.83 -1.36 19.32
N VAL A 229 -11.96 -2.16 18.25
CA VAL A 229 -12.56 -3.49 18.27
C VAL A 229 -11.64 -4.50 17.59
N ASN A 230 -11.61 -5.71 18.11
CA ASN A 230 -11.15 -6.87 17.34
C ASN A 230 -12.36 -7.57 16.74
N ALA A 231 -12.27 -7.95 15.47
CA ALA A 231 -13.39 -8.56 14.76
C ALA A 231 -12.94 -9.76 13.93
N ALA A 232 -13.86 -10.69 13.72
CA ALA A 232 -13.70 -11.79 12.77
C ALA A 232 -14.77 -11.70 11.68
N SER A 233 -14.38 -12.08 10.46
CA SER A 233 -15.33 -12.18 9.36
C SER A 233 -16.39 -13.24 9.68
N VAL A 234 -17.65 -12.89 9.42
CA VAL A 234 -18.77 -13.83 9.42
C VAL A 234 -19.43 -13.79 8.05
N THR A 235 -19.68 -14.96 7.50
CA THR A 235 -20.37 -15.15 6.22
C THR A 235 -21.42 -16.22 6.45
N ASP A 236 -22.67 -15.79 6.64
CA ASP A 236 -23.81 -16.69 6.90
C ASP A 236 -24.90 -16.58 5.81
N GLY A 237 -24.65 -15.76 4.78
CA GLY A 237 -25.57 -15.52 3.67
C GLY A 237 -26.78 -14.67 4.03
N LYS A 238 -26.90 -14.18 5.27
CA LYS A 238 -27.97 -13.28 5.74
C LYS A 238 -27.42 -11.93 6.17
N SER A 239 -26.21 -11.87 6.73
CA SER A 239 -25.52 -10.65 7.14
C SER A 239 -24.01 -10.89 7.14
N ASP A 240 -23.41 -10.87 5.96
CA ASP A 240 -21.95 -10.85 5.83
C ASP A 240 -21.40 -9.58 6.49
N GLY A 241 -20.36 -9.73 7.30
CA GLY A 241 -19.82 -8.60 8.06
C GLY A 241 -18.66 -8.93 8.98
N ALA A 242 -18.37 -7.99 9.86
CA ALA A 242 -17.32 -8.10 10.87
C ALA A 242 -17.94 -8.29 12.25
N ARG A 243 -17.91 -9.53 12.76
CA ARG A 243 -18.40 -9.84 14.11
C ARG A 243 -17.37 -9.40 15.14
N VAL A 244 -17.78 -8.52 16.04
CA VAL A 244 -16.97 -8.02 17.15
C VAL A 244 -16.68 -9.17 18.12
N GLN A 245 -15.39 -9.45 18.32
CA GLN A 245 -14.90 -10.47 19.25
C GLN A 245 -14.60 -9.88 20.62
N ASN A 246 -14.07 -8.66 20.66
CA ASN A 246 -13.86 -7.89 21.87
C ASN A 246 -13.88 -6.40 21.55
N VAL A 247 -14.25 -5.62 22.56
CA VAL A 247 -14.25 -4.15 22.52
C VAL A 247 -13.24 -3.64 23.53
N GLN A 248 -12.29 -2.84 23.09
CA GLN A 248 -11.28 -2.27 23.98
C GLN A 248 -11.93 -1.25 24.93
N GLN A 249 -11.62 -1.33 26.22
CA GLN A 249 -12.13 -0.37 27.21
C GLN A 249 -11.68 1.06 26.87
N GLY A 250 -12.61 2.01 26.89
CA GLY A 250 -12.34 3.42 26.57
C GLY A 250 -12.21 3.72 25.07
N SER A 251 -12.45 2.74 24.19
CA SER A 251 -12.43 2.95 22.75
C SER A 251 -13.64 3.73 22.23
N ALA A 252 -13.55 4.14 20.97
CA ALA A 252 -14.66 4.76 20.25
C ALA A 252 -15.90 3.84 20.22
N ALA A 253 -15.71 2.54 20.00
CA ALA A 253 -16.77 1.54 20.03
C ALA A 253 -17.41 1.39 21.41
N ALA A 254 -16.60 1.33 22.48
CA ALA A 254 -17.11 1.20 23.85
C ALA A 254 -18.00 2.41 24.23
N GLU A 255 -17.56 3.63 23.91
CA GLU A 255 -18.30 4.86 24.18
C GLU A 255 -19.60 4.96 23.38
N ALA A 256 -19.64 4.37 22.18
CA ALA A 256 -20.83 4.31 21.34
C ALA A 256 -21.77 3.14 21.68
N GLY A 257 -21.41 2.29 22.65
CA GLY A 257 -22.21 1.15 23.07
C GLY A 257 -22.23 -0.03 22.10
N ILE A 258 -21.19 -0.18 21.27
CA ILE A 258 -20.93 -1.42 20.50
C ILE A 258 -20.49 -2.51 21.48
N LEU A 259 -20.99 -3.72 21.29
CA LEU A 259 -20.79 -4.86 22.18
C LEU A 259 -20.16 -6.05 21.45
N GLU A 260 -19.63 -6.99 22.22
CA GLU A 260 -19.25 -8.30 21.71
C GLU A 260 -20.43 -9.00 21.04
N ASN A 261 -20.14 -9.74 19.96
CA ASN A 261 -21.10 -10.41 19.08
C ASN A 261 -21.95 -9.51 18.18
N ASP A 262 -21.83 -8.18 18.26
CA ASP A 262 -22.36 -7.31 17.21
C ASP A 262 -21.71 -7.65 15.87
N VAL A 263 -22.50 -7.70 14.80
CA VAL A 263 -21.99 -7.85 13.43
C VAL A 263 -22.04 -6.50 12.74
N ILE A 264 -20.89 -5.86 12.56
CA ILE A 264 -20.80 -4.59 11.83
C ILE A 264 -20.90 -4.87 10.33
N THR A 265 -21.85 -4.19 9.68
CA THR A 265 -22.17 -4.38 8.26
C THR A 265 -21.94 -3.12 7.43
N LYS A 266 -21.75 -1.95 8.06
CA LYS A 266 -21.47 -0.70 7.35
C LYS A 266 -20.78 0.34 8.23
N VAL A 267 -19.82 1.07 7.68
CA VAL A 267 -19.20 2.26 8.30
C VAL A 267 -19.38 3.46 7.36
N GLY A 268 -20.19 4.43 7.79
CA GLY A 268 -20.61 5.55 6.97
C GLY A 268 -21.35 5.05 5.73
N ASN A 269 -20.74 5.27 4.56
CA ASN A 269 -21.28 4.81 3.27
C ASN A 269 -20.68 3.48 2.79
N ARG A 270 -19.65 2.96 3.45
CA ARG A 270 -18.92 1.77 3.02
C ARG A 270 -19.49 0.51 3.65
N THR A 271 -19.94 -0.43 2.81
CA THR A 271 -20.38 -1.76 3.25
C THR A 271 -19.18 -2.55 3.77
N VAL A 272 -19.40 -3.27 4.87
CA VAL A 272 -18.41 -4.11 5.52
C VAL A 272 -18.89 -5.55 5.39
N GLY A 273 -18.20 -6.35 4.56
CA GLY A 273 -18.48 -7.78 4.41
C GLY A 273 -17.49 -8.68 5.16
N THR A 274 -16.38 -8.13 5.67
CA THR A 274 -15.29 -8.87 6.32
C THR A 274 -14.61 -8.02 7.40
N ALA A 275 -13.82 -8.64 8.27
CA ALA A 275 -13.00 -7.92 9.25
C ALA A 275 -11.93 -7.00 8.60
N ASP A 276 -11.38 -7.41 7.46
CA ASP A 276 -10.43 -6.57 6.69
C ASP A 276 -11.14 -5.35 6.11
N ALA A 277 -12.36 -5.53 5.58
CA ALA A 277 -13.18 -4.42 5.10
C ALA A 277 -13.55 -3.43 6.22
N LEU A 278 -13.80 -3.92 7.45
CA LEU A 278 -14.00 -3.05 8.62
C LEU A 278 -12.75 -2.21 8.90
N THR A 279 -11.59 -2.86 8.91
CA THR A 279 -10.30 -2.19 9.19
C THR A 279 -10.05 -1.06 8.19
N VAL A 280 -10.23 -1.33 6.90
CA VAL A 280 -10.12 -0.32 5.84
C VAL A 280 -11.15 0.79 6.02
N ALA A 281 -12.43 0.44 6.20
CA ALA A 281 -13.51 1.41 6.25
C ALA A 281 -13.41 2.40 7.43
N VAL A 282 -12.76 1.98 8.52
CA VAL A 282 -12.44 2.85 9.66
C VAL A 282 -11.24 3.74 9.35
N ARG A 283 -10.16 3.20 8.77
CA ARG A 283 -8.92 3.96 8.49
C ARG A 283 -9.08 5.03 7.40
N GLU A 284 -10.06 4.90 6.52
CA GLU A 284 -10.42 5.92 5.52
C GLU A 284 -11.06 7.17 6.12
N ARG A 285 -11.36 7.16 7.42
CA ARG A 285 -12.02 8.24 8.15
C ARG A 285 -11.02 9.13 8.85
N ALA A 286 -11.46 10.33 9.20
CA ALA A 286 -10.64 11.23 10.00
C ALA A 286 -10.72 10.88 11.50
N ILE A 287 -9.62 11.07 12.22
CA ILE A 287 -9.61 11.04 13.68
C ILE A 287 -10.55 12.13 14.20
N GLY A 288 -11.44 11.78 15.12
CA GLY A 288 -12.50 12.66 15.64
C GLY A 288 -13.75 12.76 14.76
N GLU A 289 -13.78 12.09 13.60
CA GLU A 289 -14.98 12.04 12.75
C GLU A 289 -16.13 11.31 13.48
N ARG A 290 -17.34 11.90 13.40
CA ARG A 290 -18.57 11.25 13.82
C ARG A 290 -19.17 10.47 12.64
N VAL A 291 -19.10 9.15 12.70
CA VAL A 291 -19.53 8.25 11.63
C VAL A 291 -20.67 7.34 12.08
N PRO A 292 -21.74 7.17 11.29
CA PRO A 292 -22.77 6.16 11.58
C PRO A 292 -22.22 4.77 11.25
N ILE A 293 -22.37 3.83 12.19
CA ILE A 293 -22.04 2.42 12.02
C ILE A 293 -23.33 1.61 12.04
N SER A 294 -23.61 0.89 10.96
CA SER A 294 -24.70 -0.09 10.92
C SER A 294 -24.21 -1.44 11.40
N LEU A 295 -24.97 -2.05 12.29
CA LEU A 295 -24.66 -3.36 12.87
C LEU A 295 -25.92 -4.20 13.09
N VAL A 296 -25.73 -5.49 13.31
CA VAL A 296 -26.78 -6.43 13.71
C VAL A 296 -26.47 -6.94 15.11
N ARG A 297 -27.43 -6.80 16.03
CA ARG A 297 -27.37 -7.32 17.41
C ARG A 297 -28.58 -8.20 17.68
N ASP A 298 -28.35 -9.44 18.09
CA ASP A 298 -29.43 -10.41 18.36
C ASP A 298 -30.45 -10.51 17.20
N GLY A 299 -29.95 -10.45 15.96
CA GLY A 299 -30.76 -10.49 14.74
C GLY A 299 -31.49 -9.19 14.38
N ARG A 300 -31.29 -8.10 15.12
CA ARG A 300 -31.93 -6.79 14.87
C ARG A 300 -30.94 -5.80 14.28
N PRO A 301 -31.29 -5.09 13.19
CA PRO A 301 -30.45 -4.02 12.65
C PRO A 301 -30.48 -2.80 13.59
N LEU A 302 -29.31 -2.22 13.82
CA LEU A 302 -29.08 -1.02 14.62
C LEU A 302 -28.13 -0.08 13.88
N VAL A 303 -28.24 1.21 14.19
CA VAL A 303 -27.27 2.21 13.75
C VAL A 303 -26.81 2.99 14.97
N VAL A 304 -25.50 3.01 15.21
CA VAL A 304 -24.86 3.78 16.28
C VAL A 304 -23.97 4.85 15.67
N THR A 305 -23.93 6.04 16.26
CA THR A 305 -22.97 7.08 15.84
C THR A 305 -21.72 6.97 16.69
N VAL A 306 -20.58 6.77 16.05
CA VAL A 306 -19.27 6.63 16.71
C VAL A 306 -18.43 7.87 16.45
N THR A 307 -17.74 8.38 17.46
CA THR A 307 -16.68 9.38 17.27
C THR A 307 -15.35 8.63 17.25
N LEU A 308 -14.72 8.53 16.08
CA LEU A 308 -13.48 7.76 15.93
C LEU A 308 -12.33 8.41 16.71
N LYS A 309 -11.45 7.58 17.26
CA LYS A 309 -10.28 8.04 18.01
C LYS A 309 -9.02 7.78 17.20
N SER A 310 -7.89 8.31 17.66
CA SER A 310 -6.59 7.86 17.16
C SER A 310 -6.33 6.44 17.66
N ASP A 311 -5.62 5.69 16.84
CA ASP A 311 -4.92 4.49 17.26
C ASP A 311 -3.76 4.74 18.24
#